data_AF-A0A1E4K3T5-F1
#
_entry.id   AF-A0A1E4K3T5-F1
#
_cell.length_a   1.000
_cell.length_b   1.000
_cell.length_c   1.000
_cell.angle_alpha   90.00
_cell.angle_beta   90.00
_cell.angle_gamma   90.00
#
_symmetry.space_group_name_H-M   'P 1'
#
loop_
_entity.id
_entity.type
_entity.pdbx_description
1 polymer ?
#
loop_
_entity_poly.entity_id
_entity_poly.type
_entity_poly.pdbx_seq_one_letter_code
_entity_poly.pdbx_strand_id
1 'polypeptide(L)'
;MLVNPAYGFTYDPLAPYNPATVGALVPYDPANPEAWIGGSSGAPNGGRGFYADLEGNELPNAPRLTANIGSQYTFFLEGGDWELTFRGDYYFQSKSFGRVYNTEFDRLRAWDNMNVAVMLTRPESGLSFQLYVKNLFKKMPITGFFVNSDDNGLTTNVFTPDPRIIGFNASMKF
;
A
#
# COMPACT_ATOMS: atom_id res chain seq x y z
N MET A 1 -3.18 28.42 23.47
CA MET A 1 -1.86 28.36 24.14
C MET A 1 -1.96 27.43 25.34
N LEU A 2 -1.43 26.21 25.23
CA LEU A 2 -1.37 25.27 26.35
C LEU A 2 0.03 25.37 26.95
N VAL A 3 0.13 25.91 28.18
CA VAL A 3 1.39 25.97 28.90
C VAL A 3 1.58 24.63 29.60
N ASN A 4 2.56 23.83 29.18
CA ASN A 4 2.99 22.68 29.96
C ASN A 4 4.14 23.12 30.89
N PRO A 5 3.89 23.26 32.21
CA PRO A 5 4.86 23.78 33.15
C PRO A 5 6.10 22.88 33.35
N ALA A 6 6.12 21.66 32.82
CA ALA A 6 7.24 20.73 32.97
C ALA A 6 8.42 20.97 32.00
N TYR A 7 8.24 21.71 30.90
CA TYR A 7 9.25 21.77 29.82
C TYR A 7 9.63 23.16 29.31
N GLY A 8 9.17 24.25 29.94
CA GLY A 8 9.67 25.60 29.68
C GLY A 8 9.44 26.18 28.27
N PHE A 9 8.71 25.48 27.39
CA PHE A 9 8.32 26.00 26.07
C PHE A 9 6.80 26.20 25.96
N THR A 10 6.42 27.23 25.22
CA THR A 10 5.02 27.47 24.84
C THR A 10 4.74 26.73 23.54
N TYR A 11 3.82 25.76 23.58
CA TYR A 11 3.32 25.11 22.36
C TYR A 11 2.08 25.86 21.86
N ASP A 12 2.21 26.48 20.69
CA ASP A 12 1.08 26.99 19.92
C ASP A 12 0.85 26.08 18.70
N PRO A 13 -0.17 25.21 18.73
CA PRO A 13 -0.47 24.30 17.64
C PRO A 13 -0.94 25.00 16.35
N LEU A 14 -1.24 26.30 16.41
CA LEU A 14 -1.76 27.09 15.28
C LEU A 14 -0.72 28.09 14.74
N ALA A 15 0.51 28.08 15.26
CA ALA A 15 1.54 28.99 14.79
C ALA A 15 1.98 28.65 13.34
N PRO A 16 2.18 29.65 12.48
CA PRO A 16 2.65 29.44 11.11
C PRO A 16 4.07 28.87 11.08
N TYR A 17 4.36 28.03 10.08
CA TYR A 17 5.69 27.43 9.87
C TYR A 17 6.76 28.50 9.67
N ASN A 18 7.80 28.50 10.52
CA ASN A 18 8.97 29.36 10.38
C ASN A 18 10.21 28.52 10.01
N PRO A 19 10.70 28.60 8.77
CA PRO A 19 11.88 27.84 8.32
C PRO A 19 13.20 28.28 8.96
N ALA A 20 13.25 29.44 9.62
CA ALA A 20 14.45 29.93 10.30
C ALA A 20 14.62 29.36 11.72
N THR A 21 13.61 28.69 12.26
CA THR A 21 13.64 28.08 13.60
C THR A 21 13.58 26.57 13.46
N VAL A 22 14.74 25.95 13.31
CA VAL A 22 14.91 24.49 13.24
C VAL A 22 14.71 23.92 14.65
N GLY A 23 13.74 23.03 14.80
CA GLY A 23 13.38 22.35 16.05
C GLY A 23 14.51 21.52 16.67
N ALA A 24 14.63 21.68 17.99
CA ALA A 24 15.43 20.92 18.96
C ALA A 24 16.96 20.85 18.73
N LEU A 25 17.67 21.91 19.16
CA LEU A 25 18.89 21.67 19.91
C LEU A 25 18.48 20.89 21.18
N VAL A 26 18.89 19.63 21.31
CA VAL A 26 19.09 19.07 22.65
C VAL A 26 19.93 20.10 23.40
N PRO A 27 19.58 20.55 24.62
CA PRO A 27 20.47 21.43 25.36
C PRO A 27 21.81 20.74 25.39
N TYR A 28 22.85 21.36 24.83
CA TYR A 28 24.22 20.97 25.09
C TYR A 28 24.32 20.81 26.61
N ASP A 29 24.45 19.57 27.09
CA ASP A 29 24.66 19.29 28.50
C ASP A 29 26.16 19.44 28.75
N PRO A 30 26.60 20.51 29.43
CA PRO A 30 28.03 20.71 29.69
C PRO A 30 28.60 19.60 30.57
N ALA A 31 27.75 18.88 31.32
CA ALA A 31 28.14 17.77 32.17
C ALA A 31 28.24 16.44 31.40
N ASN A 32 27.69 16.34 30.18
CA ASN A 32 27.77 15.13 29.38
C ASN A 32 27.89 15.43 27.86
N PRO A 33 29.05 15.95 27.40
CA PRO A 33 29.26 16.39 26.02
C PRO A 33 29.19 15.26 24.97
N GLU A 34 29.26 14.02 25.42
CA GLU A 34 29.33 12.80 24.62
C GLU A 34 27.95 12.12 24.49
N ALA A 35 26.92 12.66 25.16
CA ALA A 35 25.58 12.11 25.11
C ALA A 35 25.06 12.07 23.67
N TRP A 36 24.54 10.92 23.25
CA TRP A 36 24.05 10.70 21.89
C TRP A 36 23.01 11.76 21.52
N ILE A 37 23.41 12.71 20.66
CA ILE A 37 22.53 13.72 20.08
C ILE A 37 21.67 12.97 19.06
N GLY A 38 20.54 12.45 19.51
CA GLY A 38 19.56 11.88 18.60
C GLY A 38 19.17 12.93 17.57
N GLY A 39 19.24 12.57 16.29
CA GLY A 39 18.79 13.41 15.19
C GLY A 39 17.32 13.73 15.39
N SER A 40 17.05 14.84 16.05
CA SER A 40 15.70 15.33 16.24
C SER A 40 15.31 16.16 15.03
N SER A 41 14.08 15.96 14.57
CA SER A 41 13.56 16.71 13.45
C SER A 41 13.58 18.21 13.77
N GLY A 42 14.14 18.97 12.84
CA GLY A 42 14.06 20.42 12.79
C GLY A 42 12.66 21.00 12.60
N ALA A 43 11.62 20.17 12.65
CA ALA A 43 10.25 20.63 12.50
C ALA A 43 9.85 21.55 13.69
N PRO A 44 9.22 22.72 13.43
CA PRO A 44 8.81 23.68 14.46
C PRO A 44 7.91 23.15 15.57
N ASN A 45 7.38 21.94 15.42
CA ASN A 45 6.53 21.24 16.36
C ASN A 45 7.26 20.09 17.11
N GLY A 46 8.59 19.97 16.99
CA GLY A 46 9.37 18.90 17.62
C GLY A 46 8.97 17.51 17.15
N GLY A 47 8.67 17.36 15.86
CA GLY A 47 8.18 16.11 15.24
C GLY A 47 6.70 15.78 15.52
N ARG A 48 6.00 16.61 16.30
CA ARG A 48 4.58 16.42 16.66
C ARG A 48 3.71 17.08 15.59
N GLY A 49 3.43 16.38 14.49
CA GLY A 49 2.68 16.82 13.28
C GLY A 49 1.73 18.03 13.42
N PHE A 50 1.60 18.84 12.38
CA PHE A 50 0.75 20.04 12.43
C PHE A 50 -0.75 19.70 12.39
N TYR A 51 -1.58 20.55 12.98
CA TYR A 51 -3.02 20.49 12.76
C TYR A 51 -3.31 20.77 11.29
N ALA A 52 -4.05 19.87 10.66
CA ALA A 52 -4.51 20.02 9.29
C ALA A 52 -6.03 19.93 9.28
N ASP A 53 -6.69 20.88 8.61
CA ASP A 53 -8.09 20.73 8.25
C ASP A 53 -8.21 19.62 7.19
N LEU A 54 -9.12 18.67 7.44
CA LEU A 54 -9.36 17.51 6.59
C LEU A 54 -10.78 17.52 6.02
N GLU A 55 -11.57 18.57 6.28
CA GLU A 55 -12.92 18.68 5.75
C GLU A 55 -12.90 18.66 4.21
N GLY A 56 -13.80 17.88 3.62
CA GLY A 56 -13.90 17.72 2.17
C GLY A 56 -12.89 16.75 1.53
N ASN A 57 -11.92 16.23 2.30
CA ASN A 57 -10.96 15.25 1.79
C ASN A 57 -11.59 13.84 1.66
N GLU A 58 -11.11 13.07 0.68
CA GLU A 58 -11.47 11.68 0.49
C GLU A 58 -10.74 10.79 1.50
N LEU A 59 -11.41 9.73 1.96
CA LEU A 59 -10.83 8.77 2.89
C LEU A 59 -9.63 8.05 2.25
N PRO A 60 -8.55 7.80 3.02
CA PRO A 60 -7.42 7.02 2.54
C PRO A 60 -7.85 5.61 2.10
N ASN A 61 -7.25 5.12 1.03
CA ASN A 61 -7.50 3.80 0.44
C ASN A 61 -8.98 3.54 0.09
N ALA A 62 -9.76 4.59 -0.13
CA ALA A 62 -11.16 4.52 -0.54
C ALA A 62 -11.31 4.88 -2.03
N PRO A 63 -11.01 3.96 -2.97
CA PRO A 63 -11.31 4.18 -4.38
C PRO A 63 -12.82 4.37 -4.58
N ARG A 64 -13.20 5.29 -5.47
CA ARG A 64 -14.61 5.52 -5.80
C ARG A 64 -15.23 4.38 -6.60
N LEU A 65 -14.40 3.61 -7.31
CA LEU A 65 -14.84 2.45 -8.07
C LEU A 65 -13.82 1.31 -7.93
N THR A 66 -14.34 0.15 -7.56
CA THR A 66 -13.64 -1.13 -7.64
C THR A 66 -14.52 -2.11 -8.37
N ALA A 67 -13.95 -2.85 -9.31
CA ALA A 67 -14.66 -3.85 -10.10
C ALA A 67 -13.85 -5.14 -10.21
N ASN A 68 -14.54 -6.27 -10.18
CA ASN A 68 -13.96 -7.58 -10.47
C ASN A 68 -14.89 -8.34 -11.41
N ILE A 69 -14.33 -8.91 -12.46
CA ILE A 69 -15.06 -9.69 -13.47
C ILE A 69 -14.35 -11.02 -13.61
N GLY A 70 -15.07 -12.11 -13.39
CA GLY A 70 -14.59 -13.47 -13.60
C GLY A 70 -15.42 -14.18 -14.66
N SER A 71 -14.75 -14.90 -15.56
CA SER A 71 -15.39 -15.74 -16.56
C SER A 71 -14.75 -17.12 -16.58
N GLN A 72 -15.58 -18.15 -16.69
CA GLN A 72 -15.12 -19.53 -16.80
C GLN A 72 -15.97 -20.27 -17.81
N TYR A 73 -15.33 -21.14 -18.59
CA TYR A 73 -16.01 -22.01 -19.52
C TYR A 73 -15.32 -23.38 -19.59
N THR A 74 -16.11 -24.44 -19.70
CA THR A 74 -15.64 -25.83 -19.73
C THR A 74 -16.06 -26.49 -21.03
N PHE A 75 -15.08 -27.05 -21.74
CA PHE A 75 -15.30 -27.93 -22.88
C PHE A 75 -15.29 -29.38 -22.40
N PHE A 76 -16.29 -30.15 -22.81
CA PHE A 76 -16.38 -31.59 -22.56
C PHE A 76 -15.79 -32.31 -23.77
N LEU A 77 -14.68 -33.02 -23.54
CA LEU A 77 -13.92 -33.75 -24.55
C LEU A 77 -14.17 -35.25 -24.39
N GLU A 78 -13.99 -36.02 -25.46
CA GLU A 78 -14.11 -37.48 -25.44
C GLU A 78 -15.42 -37.97 -24.80
N GLY A 79 -16.55 -37.35 -25.14
CA GLY A 79 -17.86 -37.73 -24.59
C GLY A 79 -18.08 -37.33 -23.12
N GLY A 80 -17.17 -36.56 -22.53
CA GLY A 80 -17.24 -36.11 -21.13
C GLY A 80 -16.18 -36.73 -20.22
N ASP A 81 -15.36 -37.64 -20.75
CA ASP A 81 -14.26 -38.27 -19.98
C ASP A 81 -13.21 -37.24 -19.53
N TRP A 82 -13.05 -36.17 -20.31
CA TRP A 82 -12.16 -35.06 -19.99
C TRP A 82 -12.88 -33.71 -20.04
N GLU A 83 -12.55 -32.86 -19.08
CA GLU A 83 -13.04 -31.49 -18.98
C GLU A 83 -11.87 -30.52 -19.15
N LEU A 84 -11.91 -29.70 -20.19
CA LEU A 84 -10.97 -28.60 -20.41
C LEU A 84 -11.63 -27.28 -20.02
N THR A 85 -11.22 -26.74 -18.88
CA THR A 85 -11.76 -25.51 -18.31
C THR A 85 -10.79 -24.34 -18.52
N PHE A 86 -11.31 -23.24 -19.07
CA PHE A 86 -10.61 -21.96 -19.15
C PHE A 86 -11.20 -21.00 -18.13
N ARG A 87 -10.35 -20.26 -17.43
CA ARG A 87 -10.74 -19.23 -16.48
C ARG A 87 -9.93 -17.95 -16.70
N GLY A 88 -10.63 -16.82 -16.64
CA GLY A 88 -10.03 -15.49 -16.59
C GLY A 88 -10.66 -14.65 -15.49
N ASP A 89 -9.84 -13.91 -14.75
CA ASP A 89 -10.23 -13.01 -13.67
C ASP A 89 -9.59 -11.65 -13.88
N TYR A 90 -10.40 -10.61 -14.07
CA TYR A 90 -9.96 -9.22 -14.21
C TYR A 90 -10.37 -8.40 -12.99
N TYR A 91 -9.42 -7.66 -12.43
CA TYR A 91 -9.63 -6.71 -11.34
C TYR A 91 -9.27 -5.31 -11.81
N PHE A 92 -10.07 -4.33 -11.42
CA PHE A 92 -9.81 -2.91 -11.63
C PHE A 92 -10.15 -2.11 -10.38
N GLN A 93 -9.35 -1.10 -10.11
CA GLN A 93 -9.61 -0.10 -9.07
C GLN A 93 -9.27 1.29 -9.58
N SER A 94 -10.15 2.27 -9.33
CA SER A 94 -9.91 3.67 -9.65
C SER A 94 -8.81 4.27 -8.79
N LYS A 95 -8.35 5.47 -9.15
CA LYS A 95 -7.46 6.26 -8.29
C LYS A 95 -8.08 6.48 -6.91
N SER A 96 -7.22 6.62 -5.91
CA SER A 96 -7.56 6.95 -4.53
C SER A 96 -6.41 7.75 -3.91
N PHE A 97 -6.44 7.97 -2.60
CA PHE A 97 -5.35 8.56 -1.86
C PHE A 97 -4.80 7.59 -0.82
N GLY A 98 -3.49 7.63 -0.55
CA GLY A 98 -2.85 6.82 0.50
C GLY A 98 -2.88 7.47 1.88
N ARG A 99 -3.13 8.79 1.97
CA ARG A 99 -3.18 9.56 3.24
C ARG A 99 -4.34 10.54 3.26
N VAL A 100 -4.71 10.97 4.48
CA VAL A 100 -5.87 11.85 4.73
C VAL A 100 -5.71 13.26 4.14
N TYR A 101 -4.48 13.70 3.90
CA TYR A 101 -4.17 15.06 3.45
C TYR A 101 -4.53 15.32 1.98
N ASN A 102 -4.76 14.28 1.18
CA ASN A 102 -5.24 14.41 -0.21
C ASN A 102 -4.35 15.29 -1.12
N THR A 103 -3.05 15.38 -0.82
CA THR A 103 -2.08 16.13 -1.63
C THR A 103 -1.74 15.39 -2.93
N GLU A 104 -1.00 16.03 -3.83
CA GLU A 104 -0.52 15.38 -5.06
C GLU A 104 0.36 14.15 -4.75
N PHE A 105 1.23 14.27 -3.74
CA PHE A 105 2.06 13.17 -3.25
C PHE A 105 1.20 12.00 -2.74
N ASP A 106 -0.01 12.27 -2.24
CA ASP A 106 -0.87 11.25 -1.65
C ASP A 106 -1.58 10.37 -2.68
N ARG A 107 -1.47 10.69 -3.97
CA ARG A 107 -2.26 10.06 -5.02
C ARG A 107 -1.81 8.63 -5.30
N LEU A 108 -2.74 7.69 -5.14
CA LEU A 108 -2.63 6.35 -5.70
C LEU A 108 -3.30 6.32 -7.07
N ARG A 109 -2.58 5.83 -8.08
CA ARG A 109 -3.08 5.75 -9.46
C ARG A 109 -4.09 4.61 -9.58
N ALA A 110 -5.02 4.76 -10.53
CA ALA A 110 -5.86 3.64 -10.94
C ALA A 110 -4.98 2.49 -11.46
N TRP A 111 -5.39 1.26 -11.19
CA TRP A 111 -4.64 0.08 -11.59
C TRP A 111 -5.56 -1.10 -11.85
N ASP A 112 -5.03 -2.07 -12.58
CA ASP A 112 -5.73 -3.27 -12.96
C ASP A 112 -4.81 -4.49 -12.95
N ASN A 113 -5.43 -5.67 -12.89
CA ASN A 113 -4.76 -6.94 -12.90
C ASN A 113 -5.61 -7.99 -13.62
N MET A 114 -4.96 -8.91 -14.33
CA MET A 114 -5.60 -10.03 -14.99
C MET A 114 -4.88 -11.33 -14.64
N ASN A 115 -5.64 -12.33 -14.22
CA ASN A 115 -5.17 -13.69 -14.00
C ASN A 115 -5.89 -14.63 -14.98
N VAL A 116 -5.19 -15.65 -15.47
CA VAL A 116 -5.75 -16.66 -16.36
C VAL A 116 -5.30 -18.05 -15.94
N ALA A 117 -6.16 -19.04 -16.15
CA ALA A 117 -5.85 -20.44 -15.91
C ALA A 117 -6.51 -21.34 -16.95
N VAL A 118 -5.83 -22.44 -17.28
CA VAL A 118 -6.36 -23.56 -18.06
C VAL A 118 -6.22 -24.80 -17.20
N MET A 119 -7.30 -25.56 -17.08
CA MET A 119 -7.35 -26.78 -16.28
C MET A 119 -7.89 -27.92 -17.12
N LEU A 120 -7.17 -29.05 -17.14
CA LEU A 120 -7.60 -30.29 -17.76
C LEU A 120 -7.87 -31.30 -16.65
N THR A 121 -9.09 -31.83 -16.58
CA THR A 121 -9.51 -32.76 -15.51
C THR A 121 -10.13 -34.00 -16.11
N ARG A 122 -9.83 -35.17 -15.54
CA ARG A 122 -10.52 -36.43 -15.79
C ARG A 122 -11.39 -36.76 -14.56
N PRO A 123 -12.71 -36.51 -14.60
CA PRO A 123 -13.58 -36.66 -13.44
C PRO A 123 -13.58 -38.08 -12.87
N GLU A 124 -13.59 -39.09 -13.75
CA GLU A 124 -13.63 -40.52 -13.38
C GLU A 124 -12.48 -40.93 -12.46
N SER A 125 -11.26 -40.47 -12.77
CA SER A 125 -10.06 -40.80 -11.99
C SER A 125 -9.72 -39.75 -10.93
N GLY A 126 -10.44 -38.63 -10.88
CA GLY A 126 -10.11 -37.49 -10.01
C GLY A 126 -8.80 -36.78 -10.35
N LEU A 127 -8.21 -37.02 -11.53
CA LEU A 127 -6.93 -36.43 -11.96
C LEU A 127 -7.14 -35.03 -12.55
N SER A 128 -6.33 -34.06 -12.16
CA SER A 128 -6.41 -32.70 -12.68
C SER A 128 -5.03 -32.05 -12.87
N PHE A 129 -4.85 -31.39 -14.00
CA PHE A 129 -3.69 -30.58 -14.35
C PHE A 129 -4.11 -29.13 -14.57
N GLN A 130 -3.35 -28.18 -14.06
CA GLN A 130 -3.62 -26.76 -14.24
C GLN A 130 -2.34 -26.01 -14.63
N LEU A 131 -2.47 -25.17 -15.65
CA LEU A 131 -1.50 -24.13 -15.99
C LEU A 131 -2.14 -22.77 -15.70
N TYR A 132 -1.42 -21.88 -15.04
CA TYR A 132 -1.94 -20.55 -14.72
C TYR A 132 -0.89 -19.45 -14.85
N VAL A 133 -1.37 -18.24 -15.12
CA VAL A 133 -0.60 -17.01 -15.12
C VAL A 133 -1.30 -16.01 -14.20
N LYS A 134 -0.63 -15.61 -13.13
CA LYS A 134 -1.04 -14.46 -12.29
C LYS A 134 -0.33 -13.21 -12.79
N ASN A 135 -1.01 -12.07 -12.76
CA ASN A 135 -0.49 -10.80 -13.28
C ASN A 135 -0.05 -10.91 -14.75
N LEU A 136 -1.02 -11.27 -15.59
CA LEU A 136 -0.85 -11.41 -17.04
C LEU A 136 -0.31 -10.14 -17.68
N PHE A 137 -0.63 -8.95 -17.18
CA PHE A 137 -0.09 -7.69 -17.72
C PHE A 137 1.32 -7.34 -17.25
N LYS A 138 1.87 -8.04 -16.25
CA LYS A 138 3.19 -7.77 -15.66
C LYS A 138 3.33 -6.31 -15.19
N LYS A 139 2.28 -5.78 -14.57
CA LYS A 139 2.28 -4.44 -13.98
C LYS A 139 2.62 -4.53 -12.50
N MET A 140 3.35 -3.54 -11.98
CA MET A 140 3.66 -3.40 -10.54
C MET A 140 3.22 -2.01 -10.07
N PRO A 141 1.90 -1.75 -9.99
CA PRO A 141 1.41 -0.48 -9.46
C PRO A 141 1.76 -0.34 -7.98
N ILE A 142 1.94 0.88 -7.52
CA ILE A 142 1.93 1.20 -6.09
C ILE A 142 0.47 1.18 -5.64
N THR A 143 0.10 0.19 -4.84
CA THR A 143 -1.28 -0.01 -4.34
C THR A 143 -1.52 0.66 -2.99
N GLY A 144 -0.44 1.09 -2.34
CA GLY A 144 -0.43 1.83 -1.09
C GLY A 144 0.99 2.25 -0.76
N PHE A 145 1.13 3.16 0.20
CA PHE A 145 2.43 3.53 0.75
C PHE A 145 2.24 4.05 2.18
N PHE A 146 3.32 4.11 2.95
CA PHE A 146 3.38 4.93 4.15
C PHE A 146 4.67 5.74 4.16
N VAL A 147 4.59 6.95 4.70
CA VAL A 147 5.72 7.87 4.85
C VAL A 147 6.17 7.78 6.29
N ASN A 148 7.46 7.56 6.51
CA ASN A 148 8.04 7.61 7.83
C ASN A 148 8.06 9.03 8.39
N SER A 149 8.26 9.13 9.68
CA SER A 149 8.48 10.39 10.37
C SER A 149 9.75 11.09 9.87
N ASP A 150 9.81 12.38 10.17
CA ASP A 150 10.87 13.30 9.79
C ASP A 150 12.21 13.02 10.47
N ASP A 151 12.20 12.51 11.70
CA ASP A 151 13.38 11.95 12.40
C ASP A 151 14.03 10.77 11.66
N ASN A 152 13.26 10.05 10.83
CA ASN A 152 13.71 8.95 9.97
C ASN A 152 13.90 9.36 8.50
N GLY A 153 13.99 10.67 8.23
CA GLY A 153 14.30 11.21 6.91
C GLY A 153 13.16 11.14 5.88
N LEU A 154 11.90 11.01 6.33
CA LEU A 154 10.70 10.99 5.46
C LEU A 154 10.75 9.92 4.35
N THR A 155 11.42 8.81 4.61
CA THR A 155 11.47 7.70 3.66
C THR A 155 10.06 7.15 3.41
N THR A 156 9.80 6.72 2.17
CA THR A 156 8.48 6.20 1.77
C THR A 156 8.59 4.72 1.46
N ASN A 157 7.82 3.92 2.19
CA ASN A 157 7.64 2.50 1.90
C ASN A 157 6.42 2.33 1.00
N VAL A 158 6.57 1.57 -0.09
CA VAL A 158 5.51 1.34 -1.07
C VAL A 158 5.09 -0.13 -1.06
N PHE A 159 3.80 -0.36 -1.29
CA PHE A 159 3.24 -1.70 -1.48
C PHE A 159 2.97 -1.92 -2.96
N THR A 160 3.38 -3.08 -3.45
CA THR A 160 3.16 -3.51 -4.83
C THR A 160 2.63 -4.94 -4.84
N PRO A 161 1.77 -5.32 -5.79
CA PRO A 161 1.32 -6.70 -5.91
C PRO A 161 2.46 -7.61 -6.35
N ASP A 162 2.23 -8.93 -6.28
CA ASP A 162 3.16 -9.93 -6.79
C ASP A 162 3.54 -9.66 -8.27
N PRO A 163 4.79 -9.96 -8.67
CA PRO A 163 5.17 -9.93 -10.07
C PRO A 163 4.39 -10.98 -10.86
N ARG A 164 4.58 -11.01 -12.19
CA ARG A 164 3.99 -12.09 -13.01
C ARG A 164 4.50 -13.45 -12.52
N ILE A 165 3.56 -14.34 -12.20
CA ILE A 165 3.84 -15.73 -11.82
C ILE A 165 3.22 -16.64 -12.87
N ILE A 166 4.02 -17.58 -13.38
CA ILE A 166 3.55 -18.67 -14.24
C ILE A 166 3.72 -19.95 -13.44
N GLY A 167 2.66 -20.73 -13.32
CA GLY A 167 2.65 -21.92 -12.48
C GLY A 167 1.96 -23.10 -13.14
N PHE A 168 2.34 -24.28 -12.66
CA PHE A 168 1.75 -25.55 -13.01
C PHE A 168 1.37 -26.29 -11.72
N ASN A 169 0.23 -26.98 -11.74
CA ASN A 169 -0.25 -27.82 -10.65
C ASN A 169 -0.77 -29.15 -11.22
N ALA A 170 -0.51 -30.24 -10.52
CA ALA A 170 -1.11 -31.55 -10.76
C ALA A 170 -1.68 -32.09 -9.44
N SER A 171 -2.90 -32.62 -9.48
CA SER A 171 -3.62 -33.13 -8.31
C SER A 171 -4.42 -34.39 -8.62
N MET A 172 -4.62 -35.22 -7.61
CA MET A 172 -5.43 -36.44 -7.65
C MET A 172 -6.35 -36.46 -6.44
N LYS A 173 -7.63 -36.79 -6.62
CA LYS A 173 -8.59 -37.03 -5.54
C LYS A 173 -8.80 -38.54 -5.35
N PHE A 174 -8.79 -39.01 -4.10
CA PHE A 174 -8.99 -40.41 -3.71
C PHE A 174 -10.35 -40.61 -3.04
#